data_AF-M8CUH8-F1
#
_entry.id   AF-M8CUH8-F1
#
_cell.length_a   1.000
_cell.length_b   1.000
_cell.length_c   1.000
_cell.angle_alpha   90.00
_cell.angle_beta   90.00
_cell.angle_gamma   90.00
#
_symmetry.space_group_name_H-M   'P 1'
#
loop_
_entity.id
_entity.type
_entity.pdbx_description
1 polymer ?
#
loop_
_entity_poly.entity_id
_entity_poly.type
_entity_poly.pdbx_seq_one_letter_code
_entity_poly.pdbx_strand_id
1 'polypeptide(L)'
;MKKGIATLLCLLLIFSSLPAWAAGVTVQTDQSSYIRGGKVNIVGNVQGKGTKPTLTVRGPNQSIEYTYQWNDSEISDQGAVQTFFTLRDNATYGTYTVTLKASSGEATTTFVVEEQKKEKIVELTAELNATSYVEGDTVTVSGTVKEDGKGVSTSVQVTWKKNGTELKKEAVFSNNSGQYTHTFRPIAAGAYTVKVEALGKETEQSFIVSSAPTPTPSPAPAPSPTPKPAPAPSKDEEVDRIVREQLQSSVATVTVQVEKQATVAATTVGELVKANKPLAIQASGATVVISPNVLQSFHARTHATVAVIPVQKEGAYRAYDFSIQVDGEKYERLFEKPIEIRMNVGKQVKHADHTAAYYWNEQTKQWEYVGGSLKGEEWVVAVSHFSTYAVIEQFHTFADIHAHWAKPYIESLASRMIVKGMKKDEFVPSGHVTRAEFAVLLARALHLPKSSYKGVFSDVSEQLKWAVVEIEAANAAGIIRGNNGRFEPHAPITREQMAAMIVRALQYKNAKSLEGVKESNVVFADDSTIASYAREDVQLAAKLKIIDGKMKNGQRVFDPKGKATRAEAAKMLYEMTRLINE
;
A
#
# COMPACT_ATOMS: atom_id res chain seq x y z
N MET A 1 -30.32 -23.72 -30.43
CA MET A 1 -31.69 -23.16 -30.59
C MET A 1 -32.43 -23.28 -29.26
N LYS A 2 -33.19 -22.25 -28.85
CA LYS A 2 -33.87 -22.02 -27.55
C LYS A 2 -33.07 -21.32 -26.42
N LYS A 3 -32.56 -20.10 -26.67
CA LYS A 3 -32.28 -19.08 -25.63
C LYS A 3 -32.43 -17.66 -26.21
N GLY A 4 -33.57 -17.37 -26.84
CA GLY A 4 -33.79 -16.10 -27.57
C GLY A 4 -34.98 -15.26 -27.13
N ILE A 5 -35.70 -15.61 -26.05
CA ILE A 5 -37.00 -14.99 -25.75
C ILE A 5 -37.09 -14.37 -24.33
N ALA A 6 -36.12 -14.61 -23.44
CA ALA A 6 -36.23 -14.13 -22.05
C ALA A 6 -35.82 -12.65 -21.83
N THR A 7 -35.01 -12.06 -22.72
CA THR A 7 -34.48 -10.69 -22.51
C THR A 7 -35.41 -9.59 -23.02
N LEU A 8 -36.45 -9.93 -23.80
CA LEU A 8 -37.39 -8.93 -24.35
C LEU A 8 -38.49 -8.52 -23.34
N LEU A 9 -38.75 -9.34 -22.31
CA LEU A 9 -39.82 -9.08 -21.34
C LEU A 9 -39.38 -8.21 -20.14
N CYS A 10 -38.10 -8.19 -19.78
CA CYS A 10 -37.62 -7.40 -18.64
C CYS A 10 -37.59 -5.89 -18.90
N LEU A 11 -37.48 -5.45 -20.17
CA LEU A 11 -37.45 -4.01 -20.49
C LEU A 11 -38.82 -3.33 -20.41
N LEU A 12 -39.92 -4.09 -20.54
CA LEU A 12 -41.29 -3.56 -20.41
C LEU A 12 -41.69 -3.32 -18.94
N LEU A 13 -41.01 -3.94 -17.98
CA LEU A 13 -41.33 -3.82 -16.54
C LEU A 13 -40.61 -2.67 -15.81
N ILE A 14 -39.64 -2.01 -16.46
CA ILE A 14 -38.92 -0.87 -15.83
C ILE A 14 -39.68 0.46 -16.02
N PHE A 15 -40.75 0.48 -16.82
CA PHE A 15 -41.56 1.69 -17.04
C PHE A 15 -42.78 1.83 -16.11
N SER A 16 -43.04 0.89 -15.19
CA SER A 16 -44.21 0.96 -14.31
C SER A 16 -44.02 1.75 -13.00
N SER A 17 -42.89 2.44 -12.79
CA SER A 17 -42.63 3.13 -11.52
C SER A 17 -41.91 4.48 -11.61
N LEU A 18 -42.03 5.21 -12.72
CA LEU A 18 -41.68 6.63 -12.74
C LEU A 18 -42.94 7.46 -12.46
N PRO A 19 -42.92 8.36 -11.46
CA PRO A 19 -44.05 9.24 -11.20
C PRO A 19 -44.30 10.11 -12.44
N ALA A 20 -45.54 10.15 -12.90
CA ALA A 20 -46.01 11.22 -13.74
C ALA A 20 -45.74 12.53 -12.99
N TRP A 21 -44.77 13.31 -13.45
CA TRP A 21 -44.64 14.78 -13.42
C TRP A 21 -43.18 15.17 -13.74
N ALA A 22 -42.86 15.28 -15.03
CA ALA A 22 -42.01 16.31 -15.62
C ALA A 22 -42.05 16.13 -17.13
N ALA A 23 -42.59 17.10 -17.86
CA ALA A 23 -42.60 17.13 -19.32
C ALA A 23 -41.19 17.44 -19.85
N GLY A 24 -40.26 16.49 -19.75
CA GLY A 24 -38.86 16.66 -20.13
C GLY A 24 -38.30 15.49 -20.93
N VAL A 25 -37.23 15.76 -21.68
CA VAL A 25 -36.46 14.72 -22.40
C VAL A 25 -35.75 13.85 -21.38
N THR A 26 -35.70 12.53 -21.60
CA THR A 26 -34.93 11.58 -20.78
C THR A 26 -34.08 10.68 -21.65
N VAL A 27 -32.93 10.24 -21.14
CA VAL A 27 -32.06 9.27 -21.83
C VAL A 27 -31.33 8.41 -20.81
N GLN A 28 -31.25 7.10 -21.10
CA GLN A 28 -30.53 6.13 -20.30
C GLN A 28 -29.95 5.03 -21.19
N THR A 29 -28.92 4.37 -20.68
CA THR A 29 -28.35 3.14 -21.24
C THR A 29 -28.86 1.93 -20.48
N ASP A 30 -28.86 0.75 -21.11
CA ASP A 30 -29.26 -0.50 -20.43
C ASP A 30 -28.22 -1.01 -19.42
N GLN A 31 -26.97 -0.55 -19.54
CA GLN A 31 -25.87 -0.85 -18.62
C GLN A 31 -25.10 0.43 -18.30
N SER A 32 -24.46 0.47 -17.13
CA SER A 32 -23.56 1.55 -16.72
C SER A 32 -22.14 1.39 -17.26
N SER A 33 -21.77 0.20 -17.74
CA SER A 33 -20.45 -0.10 -18.32
C SER A 33 -20.56 -1.08 -19.49
N TYR A 34 -19.61 -0.99 -20.42
CA TYR A 34 -19.50 -1.85 -21.60
C TYR A 34 -18.03 -2.14 -21.91
N ILE A 35 -17.79 -3.19 -22.71
CA ILE A 35 -16.46 -3.51 -23.26
C ILE A 35 -16.43 -3.21 -24.77
N ARG A 36 -15.22 -3.07 -25.32
CA ARG A 36 -14.98 -2.98 -26.78
C ARG A 36 -15.69 -4.12 -27.52
N GLY A 37 -16.27 -3.83 -28.69
CA GLY A 37 -17.09 -4.79 -29.45
C GLY A 37 -18.48 -5.05 -28.84
N GLY A 38 -18.78 -4.50 -27.65
CA GLY A 38 -20.07 -4.64 -26.98
C GLY A 38 -21.17 -3.80 -27.62
N LYS A 39 -22.41 -4.29 -27.53
CA LYS A 39 -23.62 -3.59 -28.00
C LYS A 39 -24.15 -2.67 -26.89
N VAL A 40 -24.24 -1.37 -27.18
CA VAL A 40 -24.80 -0.34 -26.30
C VAL A 40 -26.25 -0.10 -26.69
N ASN A 41 -27.20 -0.38 -25.80
CA ASN A 41 -28.61 -0.06 -26.04
C ASN A 41 -28.97 1.24 -25.32
N ILE A 42 -29.65 2.13 -26.04
CA ILE A 42 -29.99 3.47 -25.56
C ILE A 42 -31.49 3.64 -25.72
N VAL A 43 -32.14 4.06 -24.63
CA VAL A 43 -33.56 4.37 -24.60
C VAL A 43 -33.78 5.77 -24.03
N GLY A 44 -34.81 6.45 -24.51
CA GLY A 44 -35.17 7.78 -24.05
C GLY A 44 -36.65 8.07 -24.27
N ASN A 45 -37.10 9.19 -23.73
CA ASN A 45 -38.45 9.70 -23.93
C ASN A 45 -38.39 11.20 -24.31
N VAL A 46 -39.27 11.61 -25.23
CA VAL A 46 -39.44 12.98 -25.71
C VAL A 46 -40.92 13.35 -25.71
N GLN A 47 -41.29 14.63 -25.87
CA GLN A 47 -42.69 15.08 -25.89
C GLN A 47 -43.47 14.69 -27.17
N GLY A 48 -43.39 13.43 -27.60
CA GLY A 48 -44.14 12.88 -28.74
C GLY A 48 -43.54 13.21 -30.12
N LYS A 49 -44.36 12.98 -31.15
CA LYS A 49 -44.02 13.20 -32.58
C LYS A 49 -43.82 14.69 -32.89
N GLY A 50 -43.05 15.01 -33.94
CA GLY A 50 -42.72 16.37 -34.36
C GLY A 50 -41.52 17.00 -33.65
N THR A 51 -40.85 16.25 -32.77
CA THR A 51 -39.77 16.75 -31.91
C THR A 51 -38.36 16.60 -32.49
N LYS A 52 -38.22 15.87 -33.61
CA LYS A 52 -36.97 15.59 -34.36
C LYS A 52 -35.76 15.29 -33.46
N PRO A 53 -35.85 14.33 -32.54
CA PRO A 53 -34.81 14.12 -31.54
C PRO A 53 -33.53 13.60 -32.17
N THR A 54 -32.40 14.10 -31.68
CA THR A 54 -31.05 13.74 -32.11
C THR A 54 -30.25 13.26 -30.92
N LEU A 55 -29.67 12.06 -31.05
CA LEU A 55 -28.74 11.47 -30.12
C LEU A 55 -27.31 11.74 -30.57
N THR A 56 -26.42 12.06 -29.64
CA THR A 56 -24.97 12.08 -29.85
C THR A 56 -24.27 11.37 -28.71
N VAL A 57 -23.37 10.45 -29.03
CA VAL A 57 -22.49 9.78 -28.08
C VAL A 57 -21.06 10.29 -28.29
N ARG A 58 -20.43 10.80 -27.23
CA ARG A 58 -19.04 11.28 -27.26
C ARG A 58 -18.14 10.43 -26.37
N GLY A 59 -16.95 10.10 -26.87
CA GLY A 59 -15.90 9.44 -26.12
C GLY A 59 -15.12 10.40 -25.19
N PRO A 60 -14.19 9.89 -24.38
CA PRO A 60 -13.43 10.66 -23.38
C PRO A 60 -12.65 11.86 -23.94
N ASN A 61 -12.18 11.75 -25.19
CA ASN A 61 -11.47 12.79 -25.93
C ASN A 61 -12.41 13.72 -26.72
N GLN A 62 -13.72 13.69 -26.43
CA GLN A 62 -14.76 14.45 -27.12
C GLN A 62 -15.01 14.04 -28.59
N SER A 63 -14.44 12.93 -29.07
CA SER A 63 -14.78 12.40 -30.41
C SER A 63 -16.24 11.96 -30.46
N ILE A 64 -16.91 12.23 -31.57
CA ILE A 64 -18.26 11.73 -31.83
C ILE A 64 -18.15 10.26 -32.24
N GLU A 65 -18.74 9.39 -31.44
CA GLU A 65 -18.64 7.94 -31.59
C GLU A 65 -19.90 7.36 -32.25
N TYR A 66 -21.05 7.99 -31.99
CA TYR A 66 -22.32 7.61 -32.58
C TYR A 66 -23.29 8.80 -32.62
N THR A 67 -24.09 8.88 -33.69
CA THR A 67 -25.19 9.83 -33.81
C THR A 67 -26.40 9.13 -34.40
N TYR A 68 -27.59 9.46 -33.89
CA TYR A 68 -28.83 8.95 -34.45
C TYR A 68 -29.88 10.05 -34.43
N GLN A 69 -30.70 10.14 -35.47
CA GLN A 69 -31.81 11.08 -35.53
C GLN A 69 -33.07 10.29 -35.85
N TRP A 70 -34.06 10.35 -34.96
CA TRP A 70 -35.34 9.66 -35.19
C TRP A 70 -36.28 10.53 -36.03
N ASN A 71 -36.98 9.89 -36.95
CA ASN A 71 -38.12 10.44 -37.66
C ASN A 71 -39.42 10.16 -36.89
N ASP A 72 -40.48 10.90 -37.18
CA ASP A 72 -41.76 10.80 -36.46
C ASP A 72 -42.40 9.39 -36.51
N SER A 73 -42.11 8.60 -37.54
CA SER A 73 -42.58 7.21 -37.65
C SER A 73 -41.88 6.25 -36.69
N GLU A 74 -40.72 6.64 -36.14
CA GLU A 74 -39.89 5.83 -35.24
C GLU A 74 -40.12 6.18 -33.76
N ILE A 75 -40.93 7.21 -33.49
CA ILE A 75 -41.29 7.69 -32.15
C ILE A 75 -42.65 7.09 -31.78
N SER A 76 -42.75 6.46 -30.61
CA SER A 76 -44.03 5.94 -30.14
C SER A 76 -45.03 7.07 -29.87
N ASP A 77 -46.33 6.76 -29.80
CA ASP A 77 -47.36 7.76 -29.47
C ASP A 77 -47.18 8.33 -28.05
N GLN A 78 -46.44 7.65 -27.19
CA GLN A 78 -46.03 8.11 -25.85
C GLN A 78 -44.62 8.73 -25.82
N GLY A 79 -44.03 9.00 -26.99
CA GLY A 79 -42.75 9.70 -27.10
C GLY A 79 -41.50 8.85 -26.82
N ALA A 80 -41.62 7.53 -26.77
CA ALA A 80 -40.48 6.65 -26.53
C ALA A 80 -39.59 6.54 -27.78
N VAL A 81 -38.27 6.63 -27.59
CA VAL A 81 -37.24 6.47 -28.62
C VAL A 81 -36.19 5.45 -28.17
N GLN A 82 -35.69 4.67 -29.11
CA GLN A 82 -34.65 3.66 -28.84
C GLN A 82 -33.70 3.52 -30.02
N THR A 83 -32.43 3.25 -29.73
CA THR A 83 -31.41 2.93 -30.72
C THR A 83 -30.32 2.09 -30.07
N PHE A 84 -29.44 1.50 -30.88
CA PHE A 84 -28.28 0.80 -30.40
C PHE A 84 -27.11 0.99 -31.34
N PHE A 85 -25.89 0.82 -30.84
CA PHE A 85 -24.70 0.73 -31.66
C PHE A 85 -23.69 -0.23 -31.03
N THR A 86 -22.73 -0.68 -31.82
CA THR A 86 -21.62 -1.52 -31.34
C THR A 86 -20.38 -0.66 -31.13
N LEU A 87 -19.77 -0.74 -29.94
CA LEU A 87 -18.51 -0.08 -29.65
C LEU A 87 -17.41 -0.65 -30.55
N ARG A 88 -16.56 0.22 -31.10
CA ARG A 88 -15.42 -0.20 -31.92
C ARG A 88 -14.43 -1.02 -31.09
N ASP A 89 -13.74 -1.96 -31.74
CA ASP A 89 -12.70 -2.77 -31.09
C ASP A 89 -11.51 -1.92 -30.58
N ASN A 90 -11.35 -0.70 -31.10
CA ASN A 90 -10.33 0.25 -30.68
C ASN A 90 -10.89 1.46 -29.89
N ALA A 91 -12.13 1.37 -29.38
CA ALA A 91 -12.74 2.45 -28.59
C ALA A 91 -11.88 2.83 -27.37
N THR A 92 -11.72 4.13 -27.12
CA THR A 92 -10.94 4.65 -25.99
C THR A 92 -11.56 4.23 -24.66
N TYR A 93 -10.77 3.77 -23.69
CA TYR A 93 -11.30 3.48 -22.35
C TYR A 93 -11.65 4.77 -21.60
N GLY A 94 -12.73 4.74 -20.81
CA GLY A 94 -13.17 5.87 -19.99
C GLY A 94 -14.65 6.18 -20.15
N THR A 95 -15.06 7.35 -19.68
CA THR A 95 -16.46 7.78 -19.64
C THR A 95 -16.92 8.30 -20.99
N TYR A 96 -18.05 7.79 -21.46
CA TYR A 96 -18.76 8.22 -22.65
C TYR A 96 -20.01 8.99 -22.22
N THR A 97 -20.29 10.10 -22.89
CA THR A 97 -21.49 10.91 -22.66
C THR A 97 -22.48 10.70 -23.77
N VAL A 98 -23.70 10.35 -23.41
CA VAL A 98 -24.84 10.22 -24.32
C VAL A 98 -25.73 11.45 -24.11
N THR A 99 -25.94 12.23 -25.17
CA THR A 99 -26.81 13.40 -25.17
C THR A 99 -27.99 13.15 -26.10
N LEU A 100 -29.22 13.25 -25.58
CA LEU A 100 -30.44 13.27 -26.37
C LEU A 100 -31.00 14.69 -26.37
N LYS A 101 -31.14 15.26 -27.57
CA LYS A 101 -31.65 16.62 -27.77
C LYS A 101 -32.90 16.59 -28.62
N ALA A 102 -33.94 17.29 -28.20
CA ALA A 102 -35.19 17.47 -28.93
C ALA A 102 -35.64 18.93 -28.84
N SER A 103 -36.65 19.32 -29.61
CA SER A 103 -37.27 20.66 -29.48
C SER A 103 -37.82 20.95 -28.07
N SER A 104 -38.14 19.90 -27.32
CA SER A 104 -38.68 19.95 -25.95
C SER A 104 -37.62 20.00 -24.84
N GLY A 105 -36.33 19.86 -25.17
CA GLY A 105 -35.25 19.91 -24.18
C GLY A 105 -34.05 19.03 -24.51
N GLU A 106 -33.17 18.86 -23.55
CA GLU A 106 -31.96 18.04 -23.66
C GLU A 106 -31.77 17.23 -22.39
N ALA A 107 -31.30 16.00 -22.53
CA ALA A 107 -30.92 15.13 -21.43
C ALA A 107 -29.60 14.45 -21.71
N THR A 108 -28.84 14.17 -20.65
CA THR A 108 -27.55 13.48 -20.73
C THR A 108 -27.47 12.32 -19.77
N THR A 109 -26.84 11.23 -20.20
CA THR A 109 -26.41 10.13 -19.34
C THR A 109 -24.97 9.74 -19.68
N THR A 110 -24.36 8.89 -18.87
CA THR A 110 -22.99 8.40 -19.10
C THR A 110 -22.89 6.91 -18.91
N PHE A 111 -22.00 6.28 -19.68
CA PHE A 111 -21.54 4.91 -19.45
C PHE A 111 -20.02 4.85 -19.52
N VAL A 112 -19.42 3.80 -18.97
CA VAL A 112 -17.96 3.60 -18.98
C VAL A 112 -17.58 2.50 -19.97
N VAL A 113 -16.59 2.75 -20.82
CA VAL A 113 -15.94 1.68 -21.59
C VAL A 113 -14.72 1.20 -20.82
N GLU A 114 -14.76 -0.06 -20.40
CA GLU A 114 -13.74 -0.68 -19.58
C GLU A 114 -12.95 -1.73 -20.37
N GLU A 115 -11.74 -2.02 -19.91
CA GLU A 115 -10.97 -3.15 -20.42
C GLU A 115 -11.67 -4.45 -20.02
N GLN A 116 -11.77 -5.39 -20.97
CA GLN A 116 -12.29 -6.72 -20.66
C GLN A 116 -11.34 -7.37 -19.65
N LYS A 117 -11.82 -7.52 -18.41
CA LYS A 117 -11.10 -8.26 -17.38
C LYS A 117 -10.94 -9.70 -17.86
N LYS A 118 -9.74 -10.06 -18.32
CA LYS A 118 -9.40 -11.47 -18.50
C LYS A 118 -9.47 -12.12 -17.13
N GLU A 119 -10.41 -13.05 -16.95
CA GLU A 119 -10.38 -13.94 -15.80
C GLU A 119 -9.05 -14.68 -15.85
N LYS A 120 -8.21 -14.42 -14.84
CA LYS A 120 -6.92 -15.09 -14.74
C LYS A 120 -7.14 -16.53 -14.35
N ILE A 121 -6.37 -17.43 -14.97
CA ILE A 121 -6.45 -18.85 -14.64
C ILE A 121 -5.68 -19.06 -13.34
N VAL A 122 -6.42 -19.25 -12.25
CA VAL A 122 -5.84 -19.57 -10.93
C VAL A 122 -5.78 -21.08 -10.76
N GLU A 123 -4.59 -21.61 -10.55
CA GLU A 123 -4.33 -23.00 -10.15
C GLU A 123 -3.93 -23.04 -8.68
N LEU A 124 -4.59 -23.92 -7.91
CA LEU A 124 -4.29 -24.15 -6.50
C LEU A 124 -4.18 -25.66 -6.26
N THR A 125 -3.04 -26.11 -5.77
CA THR A 125 -2.83 -27.51 -5.36
C THR A 125 -2.67 -27.61 -3.87
N ALA A 126 -3.03 -28.77 -3.28
CA ALA A 126 -2.79 -29.10 -1.88
C ALA A 126 -2.57 -30.61 -1.76
N GLU A 127 -1.43 -30.98 -1.17
CA GLU A 127 -0.97 -32.36 -1.02
C GLU A 127 -0.53 -32.59 0.43
N LEU A 128 -0.89 -33.77 0.96
CA LEU A 128 -0.52 -34.21 2.29
C LEU A 128 0.81 -34.99 2.26
N ASN A 129 1.62 -34.88 3.31
CA ASN A 129 2.90 -35.58 3.40
C ASN A 129 2.80 -37.10 3.58
N ALA A 130 1.64 -37.61 3.99
CA ALA A 130 1.35 -39.04 4.12
C ALA A 130 -0.13 -39.34 3.83
N THR A 131 -0.41 -40.61 3.59
CA THR A 131 -1.77 -41.14 3.32
C THR A 131 -2.50 -41.60 4.58
N SER A 132 -1.81 -41.73 5.71
CA SER A 132 -2.36 -42.14 7.01
C SER A 132 -1.55 -41.53 8.17
N TYR A 133 -2.21 -41.28 9.30
CA TYR A 133 -1.59 -40.66 10.49
C TYR A 133 -2.05 -41.34 11.76
N VAL A 134 -1.22 -41.27 12.81
CA VAL A 134 -1.58 -41.60 14.20
C VAL A 134 -1.61 -40.33 15.06
N GLU A 135 -2.32 -40.40 16.19
CA GLU A 135 -2.35 -39.31 17.16
C GLU A 135 -0.94 -38.81 17.53
N GLY A 136 -0.73 -37.49 17.46
CA GLY A 136 0.56 -36.86 17.71
C GLY A 136 1.48 -36.74 16.48
N ASP A 137 1.11 -37.31 15.33
CA ASP A 137 1.85 -37.07 14.08
C ASP A 137 1.82 -35.61 13.65
N THR A 138 2.79 -35.20 12.84
CA THR A 138 2.75 -33.89 12.17
C THR A 138 2.20 -34.07 10.77
N VAL A 139 0.99 -33.57 10.56
CA VAL A 139 0.36 -33.49 9.24
C VAL A 139 0.86 -32.23 8.57
N THR A 140 1.42 -32.36 7.37
CA THR A 140 1.89 -31.24 6.56
C THR A 140 1.06 -31.18 5.29
N VAL A 141 0.47 -30.02 5.02
CA VAL A 141 -0.12 -29.70 3.72
C VAL A 141 0.86 -28.81 2.96
N SER A 142 1.10 -29.12 1.69
CA SER A 142 1.95 -28.34 0.80
C SER A 142 1.32 -28.21 -0.56
N GLY A 143 1.64 -27.16 -1.30
CA GLY A 143 1.09 -26.98 -2.63
C GLY A 143 1.60 -25.75 -3.33
N THR A 144 0.98 -25.44 -4.46
CA THR A 144 1.33 -24.28 -5.28
C THR A 144 0.12 -23.41 -5.58
N VAL A 145 0.34 -22.10 -5.63
CA VAL A 145 -0.60 -21.11 -6.18
C VAL A 145 0.01 -20.55 -7.45
N LYS A 146 -0.66 -20.75 -8.58
CA LYS A 146 -0.27 -20.16 -9.86
C LYS A 146 -1.38 -19.30 -10.44
N GLU A 147 -0.97 -18.26 -11.13
CA GLU A 147 -1.83 -17.38 -11.90
C GLU A 147 -1.28 -17.34 -13.34
N ASP A 148 -2.11 -17.73 -14.31
CA ASP A 148 -1.72 -17.88 -15.72
C ASP A 148 -0.47 -18.75 -15.90
N GLY A 149 -0.42 -19.87 -15.16
CA GLY A 149 0.68 -20.84 -15.18
C GLY A 149 1.96 -20.42 -14.47
N LYS A 150 2.02 -19.20 -13.88
CA LYS A 150 3.18 -18.71 -13.14
C LYS A 150 2.95 -18.75 -11.64
N GLY A 151 3.94 -19.20 -10.88
CA GLY A 151 3.90 -19.14 -9.42
C GLY A 151 3.71 -17.71 -8.92
N VAL A 152 2.83 -17.53 -7.94
CA VAL A 152 2.54 -16.22 -7.34
C VAL A 152 2.72 -16.29 -5.84
N SER A 153 3.45 -15.33 -5.28
CA SER A 153 3.43 -15.09 -3.83
C SER A 153 2.10 -14.45 -3.46
N THR A 154 1.31 -15.12 -2.63
CA THR A 154 0.00 -14.65 -2.16
C THR A 154 -0.37 -15.33 -0.84
N SER A 155 -1.38 -14.78 -0.15
CA SER A 155 -1.91 -15.41 1.06
C SER A 155 -2.69 -16.66 0.71
N VAL A 156 -2.47 -17.70 1.49
CA VAL A 156 -3.14 -18.99 1.42
C VAL A 156 -3.79 -19.23 2.79
N GLN A 157 -5.12 -19.29 2.83
CA GLN A 157 -5.85 -19.66 4.03
C GLN A 157 -5.87 -21.18 4.17
N VAL A 158 -5.44 -21.70 5.31
CA VAL A 158 -5.46 -23.13 5.62
C VAL A 158 -6.37 -23.34 6.82
N THR A 159 -7.43 -24.11 6.63
CA THR A 159 -8.45 -24.41 7.64
C THR A 159 -8.48 -25.90 7.92
N TRP A 160 -8.12 -26.28 9.15
CA TRP A 160 -8.16 -27.65 9.65
C TRP A 160 -9.49 -27.90 10.34
N LYS A 161 -10.17 -28.99 9.95
CA LYS A 161 -11.44 -29.41 10.51
C LYS A 161 -11.37 -30.86 11.01
N LYS A 162 -12.14 -31.18 12.05
CA LYS A 162 -12.41 -32.56 12.49
C LYS A 162 -13.91 -32.79 12.52
N ASN A 163 -14.38 -33.83 11.83
CA ASN A 163 -15.81 -34.14 11.71
C ASN A 163 -16.66 -32.92 11.29
N GLY A 164 -16.13 -32.07 10.42
CA GLY A 164 -16.78 -30.83 9.96
C GLY A 164 -16.60 -29.61 10.86
N THR A 165 -16.17 -29.77 12.11
CA THR A 165 -15.91 -28.66 13.04
C THR A 165 -14.53 -28.05 12.78
N GLU A 166 -14.46 -26.73 12.60
CA GLU A 166 -13.19 -25.99 12.49
C GLU A 166 -12.39 -26.08 13.78
N LEU A 167 -11.14 -26.56 13.67
CA LEU A 167 -10.19 -26.61 14.77
C LEU A 167 -9.24 -25.41 14.73
N LYS A 168 -8.81 -25.03 13.53
CA LYS A 168 -7.77 -24.04 13.34
C LYS A 168 -7.84 -23.46 11.94
N LYS A 169 -7.82 -22.12 11.85
CA LYS A 169 -7.76 -21.39 10.58
C LYS A 169 -6.61 -20.40 10.64
N GLU A 170 -5.68 -20.52 9.69
CA GLU A 170 -4.49 -19.66 9.64
C GLU A 170 -4.14 -19.26 8.22
N ALA A 171 -3.59 -18.05 8.07
CA ALA A 171 -2.98 -17.59 6.83
C ALA A 171 -1.51 -17.99 6.78
N VAL A 172 -1.08 -18.60 5.68
CA VAL A 172 0.33 -18.69 5.26
C VAL A 172 0.53 -17.93 3.96
N PHE A 173 1.77 -17.80 3.50
CA PHE A 173 2.10 -17.16 2.23
C PHE A 173 2.86 -18.12 1.32
N SER A 174 2.48 -18.16 0.05
CA SER A 174 3.31 -18.79 -0.98
C SER A 174 4.54 -17.94 -1.30
N ASN A 175 5.63 -18.60 -1.68
CA ASN A 175 6.86 -17.95 -2.14
C ASN A 175 6.73 -17.49 -3.62
N ASN A 176 7.80 -16.93 -4.19
CA ASN A 176 7.82 -16.43 -5.57
C ASN A 176 7.62 -17.52 -6.64
N SER A 177 7.85 -18.79 -6.30
CA SER A 177 7.53 -19.93 -7.16
C SER A 177 6.10 -20.46 -6.97
N GLY A 178 5.30 -19.79 -6.13
CA GLY A 178 3.94 -20.17 -5.79
C GLY A 178 3.85 -21.23 -4.69
N GLN A 179 4.97 -21.74 -4.17
CA GLN A 179 4.97 -22.84 -3.19
C GLN A 179 4.60 -22.36 -1.79
N TYR A 180 3.75 -23.10 -1.09
CA TYR A 180 3.41 -22.89 0.31
C TYR A 180 3.44 -24.21 1.09
N THR A 181 3.58 -24.12 2.41
CA THR A 181 3.46 -25.27 3.33
C THR A 181 2.83 -24.84 4.65
N HIS A 182 2.11 -25.73 5.30
CA HIS A 182 1.56 -25.53 6.64
C HIS A 182 1.45 -26.86 7.39
N THR A 183 1.62 -26.83 8.71
CA THR A 183 1.62 -28.03 9.55
C THR A 183 0.55 -27.97 10.66
N PHE A 184 0.03 -29.14 11.00
CA PHE A 184 -0.94 -29.36 12.07
C PHE A 184 -0.69 -30.69 12.77
N ARG A 185 -0.85 -30.71 14.10
CA ARG A 185 -0.66 -31.90 14.92
C ARG A 185 -2.00 -32.35 15.52
N PRO A 186 -2.67 -33.39 14.97
CA PRO A 186 -3.90 -33.93 15.53
C PRO A 186 -3.63 -34.62 16.87
N ILE A 187 -4.46 -34.31 17.87
CA ILE A 187 -4.35 -34.83 19.25
C ILE A 187 -5.39 -35.89 19.59
N ALA A 188 -6.22 -36.30 18.63
CA ALA A 188 -7.27 -37.29 18.85
C ALA A 188 -7.66 -37.98 17.53
N ALA A 189 -7.93 -39.28 17.58
CA ALA A 189 -8.34 -40.07 16.43
C ALA A 189 -9.64 -39.57 15.80
N GLY A 190 -9.81 -39.79 14.50
CA GLY A 190 -11.02 -39.44 13.76
C GLY A 190 -10.75 -38.97 12.34
N ALA A 191 -11.82 -38.50 11.68
CA ALA A 191 -11.75 -37.94 10.33
C ALA A 191 -11.43 -36.45 10.36
N TYR A 192 -10.42 -36.07 9.57
CA TYR A 192 -9.95 -34.70 9.43
C TYR A 192 -10.03 -34.24 7.99
N THR A 193 -10.20 -32.93 7.81
CA THR A 193 -10.16 -32.27 6.51
C THR A 193 -9.29 -31.03 6.63
N VAL A 194 -8.41 -30.80 5.65
CA VAL A 194 -7.72 -29.53 5.45
C VAL A 194 -8.29 -28.85 4.22
N LYS A 195 -8.88 -27.67 4.41
CA LYS A 195 -9.34 -26.79 3.34
C LYS A 195 -8.28 -25.73 3.10
N VAL A 196 -7.87 -25.57 1.85
CA VAL A 196 -6.94 -24.53 1.42
C VAL A 196 -7.63 -23.57 0.46
N GLU A 197 -7.52 -22.27 0.70
CA GLU A 197 -8.15 -21.22 -0.09
C GLU A 197 -7.13 -20.14 -0.49
N ALA A 198 -7.05 -19.79 -1.77
CA ALA A 198 -6.19 -18.73 -2.28
C ALA A 198 -6.75 -18.14 -3.58
N LEU A 199 -6.70 -16.81 -3.73
CA LEU A 199 -7.15 -16.09 -4.95
C LEU A 199 -8.56 -16.51 -5.44
N GLY A 200 -9.48 -16.78 -4.52
CA GLY A 200 -10.85 -17.19 -4.84
C GLY A 200 -11.01 -18.65 -5.28
N LYS A 201 -9.95 -19.46 -5.25
CA LYS A 201 -10.00 -20.92 -5.41
C LYS A 201 -9.93 -21.61 -4.06
N GLU A 202 -10.53 -22.79 -3.98
CA GLU A 202 -10.45 -23.67 -2.82
C GLU A 202 -10.18 -25.12 -3.22
N THR A 203 -9.50 -25.85 -2.35
CA THR A 203 -9.29 -27.30 -2.47
C THR A 203 -9.32 -27.92 -1.08
N GLU A 204 -9.76 -29.18 -0.97
CA GLU A 204 -9.85 -29.89 0.30
C GLU A 204 -9.16 -31.25 0.21
N GLN A 205 -8.44 -31.62 1.27
CA GLN A 205 -7.88 -32.96 1.45
C GLN A 205 -8.42 -33.57 2.73
N SER A 206 -8.89 -34.81 2.64
CA SER A 206 -9.40 -35.55 3.81
C SER A 206 -8.44 -36.68 4.19
N PHE A 207 -8.28 -36.90 5.49
CA PHE A 207 -7.41 -37.95 6.03
C PHE A 207 -7.97 -38.48 7.35
N ILE A 208 -7.53 -39.69 7.71
CA ILE A 208 -7.91 -40.34 8.97
C ILE A 208 -6.70 -40.35 9.90
N VAL A 209 -6.97 -40.04 11.17
CA VAL A 209 -6.00 -40.19 12.26
C VAL A 209 -6.44 -41.38 13.11
N SER A 210 -5.59 -42.40 13.22
CA SER A 210 -5.80 -43.56 14.08
C SER A 210 -5.35 -43.28 15.52
N SER A 211 -5.95 -43.97 16.48
CA SER A 211 -5.53 -43.90 17.89
C SER A 211 -4.08 -44.37 18.04
N ALA A 212 -3.31 -43.73 18.92
CA ALA A 212 -1.98 -44.23 19.24
C ALA A 212 -2.08 -45.68 19.77
N PRO A 213 -1.18 -46.60 19.38
CA PRO A 213 -1.18 -47.95 19.92
C PRO A 213 -0.99 -47.90 21.44
N THR A 214 -1.95 -48.45 22.19
CA THR A 214 -1.81 -48.65 23.62
C THR A 214 -0.60 -49.56 23.86
N PRO A 215 0.38 -49.17 24.70
CA PRO A 215 1.50 -50.06 24.98
C PRO A 215 0.96 -51.35 25.59
N THR A 216 1.13 -52.46 24.87
CA THR A 216 0.86 -53.79 25.43
C THR A 216 1.97 -54.10 26.42
N PRO A 217 1.66 -54.46 27.68
CA PRO A 217 2.70 -54.86 28.63
C PRO A 217 3.30 -56.19 28.13
N SER A 218 4.53 -56.13 27.63
CA SER A 218 5.34 -57.32 27.32
C SER A 218 6.33 -57.55 28.47
N PRO A 219 6.56 -58.81 28.91
CA PRO A 219 7.53 -59.10 29.97
C PRO A 219 8.94 -58.72 29.51
N ALA A 220 9.67 -57.99 30.36
CA ALA A 220 10.99 -57.48 30.07
C ALA A 220 12.03 -58.60 29.88
N PRO A 221 12.76 -58.62 28.75
CA PRO A 221 14.13 -59.10 28.70
C PRO A 221 15.06 -57.92 29.05
N ALA A 222 16.01 -58.14 29.94
CA ALA A 222 17.01 -57.14 30.30
C ALA A 222 17.84 -56.70 29.08
N PRO A 223 17.86 -55.40 28.71
CA PRO A 223 18.77 -54.89 27.70
C PRO A 223 20.05 -54.34 28.36
N SER A 224 21.18 -54.73 27.77
CA SER A 224 22.46 -54.03 27.88
C SER A 224 22.29 -52.58 27.35
N PRO A 225 22.96 -51.56 27.92
CA PRO A 225 22.69 -50.17 27.57
C PRO A 225 23.22 -49.84 26.17
N THR A 226 22.32 -49.79 25.19
CA THR A 226 22.56 -49.06 23.94
C THR A 226 22.47 -47.56 24.24
N PRO A 227 23.41 -46.72 23.79
CA PRO A 227 23.34 -45.28 24.01
C PRO A 227 22.01 -44.75 23.44
N LYS A 228 21.21 -44.12 24.30
CA LYS A 228 20.03 -43.37 23.87
C LYS A 228 20.48 -42.37 22.81
N PRO A 229 19.95 -42.40 21.56
CA PRO A 229 20.23 -41.36 20.58
C PRO A 229 19.96 -40.02 21.25
N ALA A 230 20.94 -39.10 21.18
CA ALA A 230 20.78 -37.77 21.75
C ALA A 230 19.46 -37.16 21.21
N PRO A 231 18.61 -36.57 22.07
CA PRO A 231 17.38 -35.94 21.60
C PRO A 231 17.71 -34.94 20.50
N ALA A 232 16.95 -34.97 19.41
CA ALA A 232 17.08 -33.99 18.35
C ALA A 232 16.94 -32.57 18.96
N PRO A 233 17.78 -31.61 18.55
CA PRO A 233 17.74 -30.26 19.10
C PRO A 233 16.34 -29.65 18.92
N SER A 234 15.89 -28.91 19.92
CA SER A 234 14.67 -28.11 19.86
C SER A 234 14.75 -27.07 18.74
N LYS A 235 13.60 -26.55 18.28
CA LYS A 235 13.56 -25.49 17.25
C LYS A 235 14.38 -24.26 17.67
N ASP A 236 14.44 -23.95 18.97
CA ASP A 236 15.18 -22.81 19.49
C ASP A 236 16.70 -23.07 19.48
N GLU A 237 17.12 -24.29 19.85
CA GLU A 237 18.54 -24.70 19.75
C GLU A 237 19.04 -24.71 18.29
N GLU A 238 18.17 -25.07 17.35
CA GLU A 238 18.46 -25.01 15.91
C GLU A 238 18.68 -23.56 15.44
N VAL A 239 17.83 -22.62 15.89
CA VAL A 239 17.98 -21.19 15.59
C VAL A 239 19.33 -20.67 16.10
N ASP A 240 19.68 -20.98 17.35
CA ASP A 240 20.96 -20.56 17.94
C ASP A 240 22.16 -21.16 17.19
N ARG A 241 22.06 -22.43 16.74
CA ARG A 241 23.10 -23.07 15.92
C ARG A 241 23.31 -22.32 14.61
N ILE A 242 22.24 -22.06 13.87
CA ILE A 242 22.28 -21.33 12.58
C ILE A 242 22.93 -19.95 12.76
N VAL A 243 22.56 -19.24 13.83
CA VAL A 243 23.13 -17.92 14.13
C VAL A 243 24.64 -18.02 14.36
N ARG A 244 25.10 -18.97 15.18
CA ARG A 244 26.53 -19.14 15.48
C ARG A 244 27.36 -19.56 14.27
N GLU A 245 26.84 -20.43 13.42
CA GLU A 245 27.49 -20.79 12.15
C GLU A 245 27.69 -19.57 11.25
N GLN A 246 26.67 -18.71 11.13
CA GLN A 246 26.78 -17.50 10.33
C GLN A 246 27.67 -16.42 10.96
N LEU A 247 27.74 -16.34 12.29
CA LEU A 247 28.68 -15.45 12.99
C LEU A 247 30.14 -15.74 12.63
N GLN A 248 30.48 -17.01 12.41
CA GLN A 248 31.83 -17.45 12.00
C GLN A 248 32.13 -17.17 10.51
N SER A 249 31.12 -16.80 9.72
CA SER A 249 31.26 -16.51 8.29
C SER A 249 31.43 -15.01 8.00
N SER A 250 31.71 -14.68 6.74
CA SER A 250 31.86 -13.30 6.26
C SER A 250 30.54 -12.58 5.96
N VAL A 251 29.38 -13.15 6.31
CA VAL A 251 28.08 -12.50 6.05
C VAL A 251 27.94 -11.21 6.85
N ALA A 252 27.40 -10.17 6.21
CA ALA A 252 27.17 -8.86 6.84
C ALA A 252 25.96 -8.88 7.81
N THR A 253 24.97 -9.71 7.53
CA THR A 253 23.73 -9.87 8.32
C THR A 253 23.50 -11.35 8.56
N VAL A 254 23.27 -11.74 9.82
CA VAL A 254 22.90 -13.11 10.16
C VAL A 254 21.42 -13.30 9.88
N THR A 255 21.03 -14.32 9.11
CA THR A 255 19.65 -14.52 8.67
C THR A 255 19.11 -15.86 9.13
N VAL A 256 17.94 -15.86 9.79
CA VAL A 256 17.24 -17.06 10.22
C VAL A 256 15.89 -17.11 9.49
N GLN A 257 15.64 -18.25 8.83
CA GLN A 257 14.35 -18.55 8.19
C GLN A 257 13.48 -19.33 9.16
N VAL A 258 12.28 -18.86 9.43
CA VAL A 258 11.31 -19.51 10.31
C VAL A 258 9.90 -19.44 9.72
N GLU A 259 8.99 -20.28 10.21
CA GLU A 259 7.60 -20.23 9.77
C GLU A 259 6.87 -18.97 10.29
N LYS A 260 7.10 -18.61 11.56
CA LYS A 260 6.42 -17.50 12.24
C LYS A 260 7.28 -16.73 13.22
N GLN A 261 8.06 -17.44 14.04
CA GLN A 261 8.84 -16.83 15.10
C GLN A 261 10.17 -17.55 15.30
N ALA A 262 11.15 -16.83 15.84
CA ALA A 262 12.44 -17.34 16.24
C ALA A 262 12.72 -16.90 17.67
N THR A 263 13.11 -17.84 18.54
CA THR A 263 13.65 -17.53 19.87
C THR A 263 15.17 -17.62 19.81
N VAL A 264 15.84 -16.60 20.32
CA VAL A 264 17.31 -16.53 20.37
C VAL A 264 17.74 -16.40 21.82
N ALA A 265 18.67 -17.25 22.25
CA ALA A 265 19.19 -17.21 23.61
C ALA A 265 19.98 -15.92 23.88
N ALA A 266 19.97 -15.48 25.15
CA ALA A 266 20.71 -14.29 25.59
C ALA A 266 22.19 -14.31 25.21
N THR A 267 22.83 -15.48 25.29
CA THR A 267 24.24 -15.66 24.95
C THR A 267 24.48 -15.38 23.47
N THR A 268 23.64 -15.92 22.60
CA THR A 268 23.66 -15.70 21.15
C THR A 268 23.38 -14.24 20.80
N VAL A 269 22.43 -13.57 21.47
CA VAL A 269 22.21 -12.12 21.32
C VAL A 269 23.47 -11.34 21.71
N GLY A 270 24.12 -11.72 22.81
CA GLY A 270 25.38 -11.11 23.25
C GLY A 270 26.51 -11.30 22.24
N GLU A 271 26.59 -12.45 21.57
CA GLU A 271 27.55 -12.71 20.49
C GLU A 271 27.28 -11.83 19.26
N LEU A 272 26.02 -11.68 18.84
CA LEU A 272 25.61 -10.78 17.75
C LEU A 272 26.00 -9.33 18.02
N VAL A 273 25.73 -8.84 19.24
CA VAL A 273 26.08 -7.48 19.67
C VAL A 273 27.60 -7.29 19.68
N LYS A 274 28.36 -8.25 20.23
CA LYS A 274 29.83 -8.20 20.24
C LYS A 274 30.43 -8.22 18.84
N ALA A 275 29.87 -9.01 17.93
CA ALA A 275 30.28 -9.08 16.54
C ALA A 275 29.80 -7.87 15.71
N ASN A 276 28.96 -7.00 16.28
CA ASN A 276 28.31 -5.88 15.60
C ASN A 276 27.57 -6.32 14.32
N LYS A 277 26.92 -7.50 14.35
CA LYS A 277 26.17 -8.06 13.22
C LYS A 277 24.65 -7.97 13.47
N PRO A 278 23.86 -7.41 12.54
CA PRO A 278 22.40 -7.45 12.64
C PRO A 278 21.85 -8.88 12.52
N LEU A 279 20.67 -9.10 13.10
CA LEU A 279 19.89 -10.34 12.99
C LEU A 279 18.65 -10.11 12.13
N ALA A 280 18.56 -10.82 11.01
CA ALA A 280 17.39 -10.85 10.15
C ALA A 280 16.54 -12.09 10.43
N ILE A 281 15.27 -11.90 10.80
CA ILE A 281 14.29 -12.98 10.91
C ILE A 281 13.35 -12.89 9.72
N GLN A 282 13.37 -13.91 8.87
CA GLN A 282 12.52 -14.03 7.70
C GLN A 282 11.45 -15.08 7.93
N ALA A 283 10.18 -14.68 7.78
CA ALA A 283 9.04 -15.57 7.92
C ALA A 283 7.91 -15.14 6.99
N SER A 284 7.24 -16.12 6.37
CA SER A 284 5.99 -15.89 5.63
C SER A 284 6.06 -14.75 4.58
N GLY A 285 7.21 -14.57 3.92
CA GLY A 285 7.41 -13.53 2.91
C GLY A 285 7.73 -12.13 3.46
N ALA A 286 7.99 -11.99 4.76
CA ALA A 286 8.48 -10.75 5.35
C ALA A 286 9.79 -10.98 6.11
N THR A 287 10.59 -9.93 6.24
CA THR A 287 11.82 -9.92 7.02
C THR A 287 11.85 -8.74 7.96
N VAL A 288 12.34 -8.94 9.19
CA VAL A 288 12.75 -7.86 10.08
C VAL A 288 14.25 -7.96 10.35
N VAL A 289 14.97 -6.85 10.23
CA VAL A 289 16.42 -6.78 10.44
C VAL A 289 16.70 -6.00 11.72
N ILE A 290 16.96 -6.71 12.82
CA ILE A 290 17.20 -6.12 14.12
C ILE A 290 18.67 -5.71 14.23
N SER A 291 18.92 -4.42 14.43
CA SER A 291 20.27 -3.88 14.55
C SER A 291 20.94 -4.25 15.88
N PRO A 292 22.29 -4.29 15.96
CA PRO A 292 23.02 -4.53 17.20
C PRO A 292 22.62 -3.58 18.34
N ASN A 293 22.33 -2.31 18.04
CA ASN A 293 21.88 -1.34 19.06
C ASN A 293 20.52 -1.72 19.65
N VAL A 294 19.58 -2.17 18.82
CA VAL A 294 18.27 -2.62 19.29
C VAL A 294 18.42 -3.92 20.09
N LEU A 295 19.25 -4.86 19.62
CA LEU A 295 19.60 -6.08 20.36
C LEU A 295 20.22 -5.75 21.74
N GLN A 296 21.10 -4.76 21.80
CA GLN A 296 21.74 -4.31 23.04
C GLN A 296 20.74 -3.72 24.03
N SER A 297 19.71 -3.00 23.55
CA SER A 297 18.67 -2.39 24.40
C SER A 297 17.87 -3.41 25.23
N PHE A 298 18.00 -4.71 24.93
CA PHE A 298 17.36 -5.81 25.63
C PHE A 298 18.11 -6.28 26.90
N HIS A 299 19.19 -5.59 27.31
CA HIS A 299 20.06 -5.87 28.48
C HIS A 299 19.51 -6.83 29.57
N ALA A 300 20.32 -7.85 29.93
CA ALA A 300 20.19 -8.76 31.08
C ALA A 300 19.01 -9.76 31.07
N ARG A 301 18.43 -10.02 29.89
CA ARG A 301 17.27 -10.90 29.71
C ARG A 301 17.66 -12.26 29.15
N THR A 302 16.91 -13.30 29.46
CA THR A 302 17.24 -14.71 29.20
C THR A 302 17.01 -15.17 27.76
N HIS A 303 15.94 -14.70 27.10
CA HIS A 303 15.62 -15.05 25.71
C HIS A 303 14.85 -13.92 25.01
N ALA A 304 15.07 -13.77 23.69
CA ALA A 304 14.31 -12.87 22.84
C ALA A 304 13.57 -13.66 21.76
N THR A 305 12.25 -13.55 21.71
CA THR A 305 11.40 -14.17 20.69
C THR A 305 10.89 -13.12 19.74
N VAL A 306 11.32 -13.21 18.47
CA VAL A 306 10.88 -12.32 17.40
C VAL A 306 9.81 -13.04 16.59
N ALA A 307 8.67 -12.40 16.39
CA ALA A 307 7.56 -12.91 15.60
C ALA A 307 7.27 -12.01 14.40
N VAL A 308 7.03 -12.65 13.25
CA VAL A 308 6.59 -12.02 12.01
C VAL A 308 5.36 -12.79 11.54
N ILE A 309 4.19 -12.28 11.91
CA ILE A 309 2.93 -13.00 11.76
C ILE A 309 2.11 -12.36 10.63
N PRO A 310 1.73 -13.12 9.60
CA PRO A 310 0.86 -12.60 8.54
C PRO A 310 -0.54 -12.27 9.10
N VAL A 311 -1.07 -11.09 8.78
CA VAL A 311 -2.41 -10.67 9.20
C VAL A 311 -3.25 -10.20 8.02
N GLN A 312 -4.56 -10.39 8.09
CA GLN A 312 -5.49 -9.90 7.07
C GLN A 312 -5.99 -8.52 7.47
N LYS A 313 -5.83 -7.55 6.57
CA LYS A 313 -6.33 -6.18 6.74
C LYS A 313 -6.91 -5.70 5.40
N GLU A 314 -8.09 -5.10 5.47
CA GLU A 314 -8.75 -4.53 4.29
C GLU A 314 -7.87 -3.44 3.65
N GLY A 315 -7.81 -3.44 2.31
CA GLY A 315 -7.03 -2.48 1.53
C GLY A 315 -5.52 -2.74 1.46
N ALA A 316 -4.98 -3.70 2.21
CA ALA A 316 -3.55 -4.04 2.18
C ALA A 316 -3.23 -5.12 1.14
N TYR A 317 -2.17 -4.95 0.36
CA TYR A 317 -1.58 -6.04 -0.43
C TYR A 317 -0.99 -7.12 0.49
N ARG A 318 -0.33 -6.66 1.54
CA ARG A 318 0.31 -7.46 2.58
C ARG A 318 0.21 -6.72 3.90
N ALA A 319 -0.04 -7.46 4.97
CA ALA A 319 0.08 -6.95 6.33
C ALA A 319 0.70 -8.01 7.23
N TYR A 320 1.56 -7.56 8.15
CA TYR A 320 2.28 -8.40 9.10
C TYR A 320 2.30 -7.73 10.47
N ASP A 321 2.04 -8.49 11.52
CA ASP A 321 2.41 -8.13 12.89
C ASP A 321 3.88 -8.48 13.08
N PHE A 322 4.69 -7.44 13.28
CA PHE A 322 6.06 -7.56 13.73
C PHE A 322 6.08 -7.30 15.22
N SER A 323 6.50 -8.29 16.00
CA SER A 323 6.60 -8.17 17.45
C SER A 323 7.84 -8.86 17.98
N ILE A 324 8.27 -8.41 19.16
CA ILE A 324 9.29 -9.09 19.94
C ILE A 324 8.79 -9.23 21.38
N GLN A 325 9.05 -10.38 21.96
CA GLN A 325 8.93 -10.63 23.39
C GLN A 325 10.33 -10.86 23.94
N VAL A 326 10.61 -10.29 25.11
CA VAL A 326 11.86 -10.52 25.81
C VAL A 326 11.52 -10.96 27.22
N ASP A 327 11.94 -12.17 27.59
CA ASP A 327 11.50 -12.87 28.81
C ASP A 327 9.98 -13.01 28.92
N GLY A 328 9.30 -13.23 27.79
CA GLY A 328 7.84 -13.37 27.71
C GLY A 328 7.07 -12.04 27.77
N GLU A 329 7.74 -10.92 28.00
CA GLU A 329 7.12 -9.59 27.97
C GLU A 329 7.26 -8.94 26.59
N LYS A 330 6.17 -8.40 26.07
CA LYS A 330 6.18 -7.67 24.79
C LYS A 330 7.00 -6.38 24.90
N TYR A 331 7.87 -6.15 23.93
CA TYR A 331 8.62 -4.91 23.83
C TYR A 331 7.87 -3.89 22.98
N GLU A 332 7.41 -2.80 23.60
CA GLU A 332 6.62 -1.75 22.93
C GLU A 332 7.34 -0.40 22.85
N ARG A 333 8.66 -0.37 23.16
CA ARG A 333 9.43 0.88 23.17
C ARG A 333 9.85 1.28 21.75
N LEU A 334 10.03 2.59 21.56
CA LEU A 334 10.67 3.13 20.36
C LEU A 334 12.14 2.72 20.33
N PHE A 335 12.65 2.42 19.13
CA PHE A 335 14.05 2.16 18.89
C PHE A 335 14.83 3.47 18.86
N GLU A 336 16.05 3.46 19.41
CA GLU A 336 16.97 4.61 19.29
C GLU A 336 17.33 4.90 17.84
N LYS A 337 17.46 3.86 17.02
CA LYS A 337 17.66 3.93 15.58
C LYS A 337 16.63 3.04 14.88
N PRO A 338 16.00 3.51 13.80
CA PRO A 338 15.08 2.70 13.03
C PRO A 338 15.71 1.37 12.56
N ILE A 339 14.88 0.34 12.49
CA ILE A 339 15.24 -0.97 11.92
C ILE A 339 14.59 -1.13 10.55
N GLU A 340 15.15 -1.98 9.70
CA GLU A 340 14.56 -2.30 8.40
C GLU A 340 13.53 -3.43 8.53
N ILE A 341 12.36 -3.25 7.92
CA ILE A 341 11.46 -4.35 7.57
C ILE A 341 11.30 -4.44 6.06
N ARG A 342 11.10 -5.66 5.56
CA ARG A 342 10.88 -5.98 4.16
C ARG A 342 9.61 -6.82 4.06
N MET A 343 8.69 -6.42 3.19
CA MET A 343 7.44 -7.15 2.95
C MET A 343 7.38 -7.53 1.48
N ASN A 344 7.40 -8.82 1.16
CA ASN A 344 7.29 -9.31 -0.21
C ASN A 344 5.86 -9.09 -0.73
N VAL A 345 5.74 -8.14 -1.65
CA VAL A 345 4.50 -7.75 -2.32
C VAL A 345 4.37 -8.37 -3.71
N GLY A 346 5.34 -9.21 -4.12
CA GLY A 346 5.40 -9.82 -5.43
C GLY A 346 5.30 -8.77 -6.55
N LYS A 347 4.53 -9.10 -7.59
CA LYS A 347 4.21 -8.20 -8.72
C LYS A 347 2.87 -7.49 -8.54
N GLN A 348 2.37 -7.38 -7.32
CA GLN A 348 1.04 -6.83 -7.05
C GLN A 348 1.00 -5.31 -7.13
N VAL A 349 2.11 -4.64 -6.80
CA VAL A 349 2.24 -3.18 -6.87
C VAL A 349 2.27 -2.75 -8.33
N LYS A 350 1.25 -2.00 -8.76
CA LYS A 350 1.16 -1.45 -10.12
C LYS A 350 1.59 0.01 -10.19
N HIS A 351 1.34 0.77 -9.12
CA HIS A 351 1.59 2.20 -9.04
C HIS A 351 2.41 2.50 -7.78
N ALA A 352 3.72 2.29 -7.87
CA ALA A 352 4.64 2.51 -6.75
C ALA A 352 4.53 3.94 -6.17
N ASP A 353 4.29 4.94 -7.02
CA ASP A 353 4.10 6.35 -6.61
C ASP A 353 2.82 6.62 -5.80
N HIS A 354 1.88 5.66 -5.77
CA HIS A 354 0.64 5.69 -5.01
C HIS A 354 0.62 4.65 -3.88
N THR A 355 1.76 4.00 -3.65
CA THR A 355 1.92 2.92 -2.67
C THR A 355 2.85 3.37 -1.54
N ALA A 356 2.57 2.94 -0.31
CA ALA A 356 3.48 3.12 0.82
C ALA A 356 3.29 2.00 1.85
N ALA A 357 4.26 1.91 2.77
CA ALA A 357 4.07 1.20 4.02
C ALA A 357 3.37 2.10 5.05
N TYR A 358 2.48 1.47 5.81
CA TYR A 358 1.71 2.08 6.88
C TYR A 358 1.80 1.22 8.12
N TYR A 359 1.66 1.82 9.30
CA TYR A 359 1.46 1.08 10.54
C TYR A 359 0.05 1.29 11.07
N TRP A 360 -0.50 0.27 11.72
CA TRP A 360 -1.82 0.34 12.32
C TRP A 360 -1.72 0.97 13.70
N ASN A 361 -2.26 2.17 13.88
CA ASN A 361 -2.34 2.80 15.19
C ASN A 361 -3.54 2.21 15.96
N GLU A 362 -3.25 1.43 17.00
CA GLU A 362 -4.28 0.79 17.82
C GLU A 362 -5.13 1.75 18.66
N GLN A 363 -4.66 2.96 18.91
CA GLN A 363 -5.42 3.98 19.65
C GLN A 363 -6.42 4.70 18.74
N THR A 364 -5.99 5.08 17.54
CA THR A 364 -6.84 5.81 16.58
C THR A 364 -7.62 4.89 15.64
N LYS A 365 -7.26 3.60 15.57
CA LYS A 365 -7.77 2.61 14.61
C LYS A 365 -7.62 3.09 13.16
N GLN A 366 -6.48 3.71 12.86
CA GLN A 366 -6.16 4.24 11.53
C GLN A 366 -4.75 3.84 11.09
N TRP A 367 -4.58 3.74 9.78
CA TRP A 367 -3.27 3.61 9.16
C TRP A 367 -2.50 4.93 9.24
N GLU A 368 -1.26 4.88 9.71
CA GLU A 368 -0.33 6.00 9.72
C GLU A 368 0.81 5.74 8.72
N TYR A 369 1.11 6.75 7.89
CA TYR A 369 2.15 6.68 6.88
C TYR A 369 3.54 6.47 7.52
N VAL A 370 4.29 5.52 6.96
CA VAL A 370 5.68 5.23 7.31
C VAL A 370 6.62 5.46 6.13
N GLY A 371 6.16 5.16 4.91
CA GLY A 371 6.92 5.37 3.68
C GLY A 371 7.52 4.09 3.13
N GLY A 372 8.83 4.12 2.84
CA GLY A 372 9.51 3.03 2.16
C GLY A 372 9.40 3.08 0.64
N SER A 373 9.97 2.07 0.01
CA SER A 373 10.09 1.97 -1.45
C SER A 373 10.10 0.51 -1.90
N LEU A 374 9.73 0.28 -3.16
CA LEU A 374 9.83 -1.03 -3.79
C LEU A 374 11.29 -1.29 -4.21
N LYS A 375 11.89 -2.37 -3.72
CA LYS A 375 13.20 -2.88 -4.15
C LYS A 375 13.00 -4.32 -4.63
N GLY A 376 12.99 -4.51 -5.95
CA GLY A 376 12.61 -5.80 -6.54
C GLY A 376 11.13 -6.10 -6.28
N GLU A 377 10.85 -7.19 -5.56
CA GLU A 377 9.48 -7.59 -5.17
C GLU A 377 9.20 -7.32 -3.69
N GLU A 378 10.11 -6.65 -2.98
CA GLU A 378 9.97 -6.32 -1.57
C GLU A 378 9.72 -4.82 -1.37
N TRP A 379 8.72 -4.50 -0.57
CA TRP A 379 8.60 -3.15 -0.02
C TRP A 379 9.50 -3.03 1.19
N VAL A 380 10.51 -2.16 1.09
CA VAL A 380 11.53 -1.94 2.12
C VAL A 380 11.26 -0.63 2.84
N VAL A 381 11.20 -0.67 4.18
CA VAL A 381 10.92 0.52 4.99
C VAL A 381 11.66 0.47 6.33
N ALA A 382 12.12 1.63 6.79
CA ALA A 382 12.72 1.80 8.10
C ALA A 382 11.65 2.18 9.14
N VAL A 383 11.57 1.44 10.26
CA VAL A 383 10.54 1.58 11.29
C VAL A 383 11.16 1.82 12.66
N SER A 384 10.47 2.61 13.50
CA SER A 384 10.99 2.99 14.83
C SER A 384 10.38 2.20 15.98
N HIS A 385 9.49 1.25 15.73
CA HIS A 385 8.93 0.35 16.74
C HIS A 385 8.37 -0.92 16.08
N PHE A 386 7.97 -1.87 16.92
CA PHE A 386 7.19 -3.03 16.52
C PHE A 386 5.70 -2.67 16.41
N SER A 387 5.00 -3.21 15.42
CA SER A 387 3.57 -2.96 15.15
C SER A 387 3.05 -3.89 14.06
N THR A 388 1.76 -3.77 13.74
CA THR A 388 1.23 -4.25 12.48
C THR A 388 1.56 -3.25 11.37
N TYR A 389 2.30 -3.70 10.36
CA TYR A 389 2.63 -2.93 9.17
C TYR A 389 1.95 -3.51 7.94
N ALA A 390 1.59 -2.65 6.99
CA ALA A 390 0.97 -3.04 5.73
C ALA A 390 1.50 -2.23 4.56
N VAL A 391 1.50 -2.84 3.36
CA VAL A 391 1.71 -2.15 2.09
C VAL A 391 0.36 -1.90 1.45
N ILE A 392 0.03 -0.64 1.21
CA ILE A 392 -1.28 -0.20 0.70
C ILE A 392 -1.06 0.67 -0.53
N GLU A 393 -1.72 0.31 -1.63
CA GLU A 393 -1.92 1.17 -2.81
C GLU A 393 -3.32 1.79 -2.70
N GLN A 394 -3.40 3.11 -2.79
CA GLN A 394 -4.66 3.83 -2.77
C GLN A 394 -4.59 5.04 -3.68
N PHE A 395 -5.74 5.58 -4.08
CA PHE A 395 -5.80 6.72 -5.00
C PHE A 395 -6.63 7.82 -4.37
N HIS A 396 -6.06 9.02 -4.33
CA HIS A 396 -6.75 10.19 -3.83
C HIS A 396 -6.54 11.38 -4.77
N THR A 397 -7.63 12.09 -5.07
CA THR A 397 -7.66 13.25 -5.97
C THR A 397 -8.59 14.33 -5.39
N PHE A 398 -8.51 15.53 -5.94
CA PHE A 398 -9.31 16.68 -5.53
C PHE A 398 -9.99 17.33 -6.75
N ALA A 399 -11.16 17.91 -6.57
CA ALA A 399 -11.95 18.46 -7.67
C ALA A 399 -11.25 19.66 -8.35
N ASP A 400 -10.57 20.47 -7.55
CA ASP A 400 -9.93 21.72 -7.97
C ASP A 400 -8.55 21.55 -8.62
N ILE A 401 -8.07 20.31 -8.78
CA ILE A 401 -6.80 20.01 -9.45
C ILE A 401 -6.95 19.29 -10.79
N HIS A 402 -8.17 19.07 -11.29
CA HIS A 402 -8.43 18.25 -12.48
C HIS A 402 -7.55 18.62 -13.70
N ALA A 403 -7.39 19.92 -13.97
CA ALA A 403 -6.56 20.46 -15.05
C ALA A 403 -5.31 21.21 -14.55
N HIS A 404 -4.94 21.02 -13.27
CA HIS A 404 -3.85 21.74 -12.65
C HIS A 404 -2.50 21.03 -12.88
N TRP A 405 -1.45 21.77 -13.22
CA TRP A 405 -0.11 21.21 -13.54
C TRP A 405 0.48 20.36 -12.40
N ALA A 406 0.16 20.71 -11.16
CA ALA A 406 0.65 20.00 -9.98
C ALA A 406 -0.13 18.71 -9.62
N LYS A 407 -1.17 18.37 -10.39
CA LYS A 407 -2.03 17.19 -10.16
C LYS A 407 -1.24 15.90 -9.86
N PRO A 408 -0.29 15.45 -10.70
CA PRO A 408 0.40 14.18 -10.44
C PRO A 408 1.18 14.17 -9.11
N TYR A 409 1.81 15.30 -8.75
CA TYR A 409 2.54 15.43 -7.48
C TYR A 409 1.60 15.41 -6.29
N ILE A 410 0.48 16.12 -6.39
CA ILE A 410 -0.54 16.19 -5.33
C ILE A 410 -1.18 14.82 -5.13
N GLU A 411 -1.60 14.16 -6.21
CA GLU A 411 -2.24 12.84 -6.14
C GLU A 411 -1.30 11.79 -5.57
N SER A 412 -0.03 11.76 -5.98
CA SER A 412 0.97 10.85 -5.41
C SER A 412 1.17 11.06 -3.91
N LEU A 413 1.34 12.31 -3.47
CA LEU A 413 1.54 12.62 -2.06
C LEU A 413 0.27 12.37 -1.22
N ALA A 414 -0.92 12.63 -1.78
CA ALA A 414 -2.18 12.43 -1.08
C ALA A 414 -2.53 10.94 -0.95
N SER A 415 -2.27 10.18 -2.01
CA SER A 415 -2.36 8.71 -2.04
C SER A 415 -1.44 8.06 -1.01
N ARG A 416 -0.32 8.71 -0.68
CA ARG A 416 0.59 8.29 0.39
C ARG A 416 0.27 8.91 1.76
N MET A 417 -0.86 9.60 1.91
CA MET A 417 -1.28 10.32 3.13
C MET A 417 -0.29 11.38 3.64
N ILE A 418 0.63 11.83 2.79
CA ILE A 418 1.62 12.87 3.14
C ILE A 418 0.96 14.24 3.13
N VAL A 419 0.20 14.56 2.08
CA VAL A 419 -0.60 15.78 2.00
C VAL A 419 -2.08 15.49 2.20
N LYS A 420 -2.82 16.49 2.68
CA LYS A 420 -4.28 16.45 2.83
C LYS A 420 -4.89 17.69 2.18
N GLY A 421 -6.12 17.55 1.70
CA GLY A 421 -6.93 18.69 1.25
C GLY A 421 -7.22 19.65 2.39
N MET A 422 -7.53 20.90 2.06
CA MET A 422 -8.05 21.88 3.02
C MET A 422 -9.50 21.58 3.38
N LYS A 423 -10.23 20.94 2.46
CA LYS A 423 -11.53 20.31 2.69
C LYS A 423 -11.51 18.90 2.07
N LYS A 424 -12.61 18.16 2.25
CA LYS A 424 -12.73 16.78 1.79
C LYS A 424 -12.33 16.61 0.31
N ASP A 425 -12.81 17.48 -0.57
CA ASP A 425 -12.62 17.36 -2.02
C ASP A 425 -11.87 18.56 -2.64
N GLU A 426 -11.17 19.36 -1.82
CA GLU A 426 -10.51 20.61 -2.23
C GLU A 426 -9.08 20.70 -1.69
N PHE A 427 -8.09 20.85 -2.59
CA PHE A 427 -6.68 20.98 -2.23
C PHE A 427 -6.23 22.43 -2.04
N VAL A 428 -6.81 23.38 -2.76
CA VAL A 428 -6.45 24.80 -2.85
C VAL A 428 -5.02 25.00 -3.37
N PRO A 429 -4.69 24.58 -4.61
CA PRO A 429 -3.30 24.55 -5.12
C PRO A 429 -2.62 25.93 -5.17
N SER A 430 -3.38 27.00 -5.38
CA SER A 430 -2.88 28.38 -5.42
C SER A 430 -2.76 29.03 -4.04
N GLY A 431 -3.26 28.39 -2.98
CA GLY A 431 -3.17 28.90 -1.62
C GLY A 431 -1.73 28.92 -1.11
N HIS A 432 -1.40 29.86 -0.23
CA HIS A 432 -0.07 29.93 0.37
C HIS A 432 0.12 28.89 1.48
N VAL A 433 1.36 28.44 1.66
CA VAL A 433 1.76 27.53 2.73
C VAL A 433 2.48 28.31 3.82
N THR A 434 2.12 28.06 5.08
CA THR A 434 2.82 28.59 6.25
C THR A 434 4.06 27.77 6.60
N ARG A 435 4.99 28.38 7.35
CA ARG A 435 6.19 27.68 7.83
C ARG A 435 5.86 26.45 8.68
N ALA A 436 4.83 26.53 9.54
CA ALA A 436 4.38 25.39 10.33
C ALA A 436 3.79 24.27 9.46
N GLU A 437 2.94 24.59 8.50
CA GLU A 437 2.36 23.59 7.58
C GLU A 437 3.47 22.85 6.81
N PHE A 438 4.45 23.58 6.30
CA PHE A 438 5.53 22.94 5.55
C PHE A 438 6.43 22.08 6.45
N ALA A 439 6.70 22.51 7.69
CA ALA A 439 7.42 21.70 8.67
C ALA A 439 6.67 20.39 8.99
N VAL A 440 5.34 20.46 9.17
CA VAL A 440 4.48 19.27 9.38
C VAL A 440 4.55 18.32 8.19
N LEU A 441 4.50 18.84 6.96
CA LEU A 441 4.59 18.02 5.76
C LEU A 441 5.94 17.31 5.65
N LEU A 442 7.05 17.99 5.95
CA LEU A 442 8.38 17.37 5.99
C LEU A 442 8.47 16.31 7.09
N ALA A 443 8.03 16.63 8.31
CA ALA A 443 8.07 15.68 9.42
C ALA A 443 7.28 14.40 9.10
N ARG A 444 6.12 14.54 8.46
CA ARG A 444 5.30 13.40 8.01
C ARG A 444 5.95 12.64 6.86
N ALA A 445 6.41 13.31 5.81
CA ALA A 445 7.04 12.69 4.65
C ALA A 445 8.29 11.88 5.02
N LEU A 446 9.02 12.32 6.04
CA LEU A 446 10.22 11.66 6.53
C LEU A 446 9.94 10.66 7.67
N HIS A 447 8.69 10.57 8.13
CA HIS A 447 8.29 9.80 9.31
C HIS A 447 9.25 10.06 10.50
N LEU A 448 9.44 11.35 10.83
CA LEU A 448 10.35 11.73 11.92
C LEU A 448 9.84 11.20 13.26
N PRO A 449 10.74 10.75 14.17
CA PRO A 449 10.36 10.38 15.52
C PRO A 449 9.63 11.53 16.21
N LYS A 450 8.45 11.26 16.77
CA LYS A 450 7.68 12.25 17.53
C LYS A 450 8.52 12.72 18.72
N SER A 451 8.70 14.03 18.88
CA SER A 451 9.40 14.63 20.01
C SER A 451 8.41 15.25 20.97
N SER A 452 8.65 15.13 22.28
CA SER A 452 7.94 15.93 23.27
C SER A 452 8.23 17.42 23.04
N TYR A 453 7.29 18.28 23.41
CA TYR A 453 7.52 19.72 23.41
C TYR A 453 8.63 20.09 24.39
N LYS A 454 9.55 20.95 23.95
CA LYS A 454 10.69 21.45 24.72
C LYS A 454 10.73 22.98 24.78
N GLY A 455 9.86 23.66 24.03
CA GLY A 455 9.81 25.12 23.99
C GLY A 455 11.03 25.72 23.31
N VAL A 456 11.55 25.06 22.28
CA VAL A 456 12.77 25.52 21.58
C VAL A 456 12.56 26.89 20.92
N PHE A 457 11.34 27.19 20.48
CA PHE A 457 10.97 28.47 19.90
C PHE A 457 9.99 29.21 20.80
N SER A 458 10.27 30.48 21.09
CA SER A 458 9.45 31.29 22.01
C SER A 458 8.07 31.65 21.47
N ASP A 459 7.87 31.56 20.14
CA ASP A 459 6.59 31.82 19.47
C ASP A 459 5.87 30.55 18.99
N VAL A 460 6.31 29.37 19.47
CA VAL A 460 5.61 28.10 19.29
C VAL A 460 5.22 27.58 20.66
N SER A 461 3.92 27.47 20.92
CA SER A 461 3.39 26.98 22.18
C SER A 461 2.73 25.61 22.02
N GLU A 462 2.57 24.87 23.13
CA GLU A 462 1.82 23.60 23.15
C GLU A 462 0.36 23.74 22.69
N GLN A 463 -0.18 24.96 22.70
CA GLN A 463 -1.53 25.24 22.21
C GLN A 463 -1.65 25.03 20.68
N LEU A 464 -0.54 25.07 19.94
CA LEU A 464 -0.47 24.74 18.52
C LEU A 464 -0.45 23.20 18.30
N LYS A 465 -1.44 22.51 18.87
CA LYS A 465 -1.50 21.03 18.98
C LYS A 465 -1.31 20.28 17.67
N TRP A 466 -1.68 20.87 16.53
CA TRP A 466 -1.61 20.23 15.22
C TRP A 466 -0.21 20.23 14.59
N ALA A 467 0.73 21.04 15.11
CA ALA A 467 2.06 21.20 14.52
C ALA A 467 3.22 21.13 15.53
N VAL A 468 2.96 21.36 16.82
CA VAL A 468 4.02 21.55 17.81
C VAL A 468 4.99 20.35 17.89
N VAL A 469 4.47 19.12 17.84
CA VAL A 469 5.27 17.90 17.88
C VAL A 469 6.13 17.74 16.63
N GLU A 470 5.57 18.06 15.46
CA GLU A 470 6.25 17.99 14.18
C GLU A 470 7.31 19.08 14.01
N ILE A 471 7.04 20.28 14.51
CA ILE A 471 8.01 21.39 14.55
C ILE A 471 9.20 20.97 15.43
N GLU A 472 8.95 20.46 16.63
CA GLU A 472 10.00 19.98 17.53
C GLU A 472 10.82 18.84 16.91
N ALA A 473 10.15 17.87 16.27
CA ALA A 473 10.81 16.77 15.56
C ALA A 473 11.67 17.27 14.38
N ALA A 474 11.15 18.18 13.56
CA ALA A 474 11.89 18.76 12.44
C ALA A 474 13.08 19.61 12.91
N ASN A 475 12.96 20.28 14.07
CA ASN A 475 14.06 21.02 14.67
C ASN A 475 15.14 20.08 15.22
N ALA A 476 14.74 19.03 15.94
CA ALA A 476 15.66 18.00 16.43
C ALA A 476 16.41 17.28 15.30
N ALA A 477 15.77 17.11 14.15
CA ALA A 477 16.38 16.59 12.92
C ALA A 477 17.27 17.62 12.18
N GLY A 478 17.34 18.88 12.63
CA GLY A 478 18.12 19.95 12.01
C GLY A 478 17.54 20.49 10.69
N ILE A 479 16.29 20.14 10.38
CA ILE A 479 15.62 20.49 9.11
C ILE A 479 15.11 21.93 9.16
N ILE A 480 14.49 22.31 10.27
CA ILE A 480 14.05 23.69 10.51
C ILE A 480 15.00 24.42 11.44
N ARG A 481 15.04 25.74 11.25
CA ARG A 481 15.77 26.67 12.12
C ARG A 481 14.90 27.90 12.33
N GLY A 482 15.02 28.47 13.53
CA GLY A 482 14.46 29.77 13.87
C GLY A 482 15.44 30.90 13.62
N ASN A 483 14.99 32.11 13.87
CA ASN A 483 15.81 33.32 13.91
C ASN A 483 15.68 33.93 15.31
N ASN A 484 16.80 34.07 16.03
CA ASN A 484 16.82 34.60 17.41
C ASN A 484 15.79 33.92 18.34
N GLY A 485 15.69 32.59 18.28
CA GLY A 485 14.77 31.81 19.10
C GLY A 485 13.30 31.84 18.66
N ARG A 486 12.97 32.43 17.50
CA ARG A 486 11.60 32.46 16.94
C ARG A 486 11.49 31.65 15.65
N PHE A 487 10.40 30.91 15.48
CA PHE A 487 10.13 30.12 14.27
C PHE A 487 9.15 30.77 13.29
N GLU A 488 8.26 31.66 13.75
CA GLU A 488 7.23 32.31 12.93
C GLU A 488 6.25 31.31 12.27
N PRO A 489 5.54 30.47 13.04
CA PRO A 489 4.77 29.34 12.51
C PRO A 489 3.68 29.73 11.50
N HIS A 490 3.05 30.90 11.67
CA HIS A 490 1.94 31.37 10.85
C HIS A 490 2.37 32.17 9.62
N ALA A 491 3.65 32.50 9.47
CA ALA A 491 4.12 33.29 8.35
C ALA A 491 4.13 32.44 7.06
N PRO A 492 3.68 32.99 5.91
CA PRO A 492 3.84 32.33 4.61
C PRO A 492 5.31 32.08 4.31
N ILE A 493 5.66 30.82 4.01
CA ILE A 493 7.02 30.41 3.72
C ILE A 493 7.49 30.99 2.39
N THR A 494 8.72 31.49 2.37
CA THR A 494 9.36 31.95 1.13
C THR A 494 9.96 30.78 0.36
N ARG A 495 10.13 30.94 -0.95
CA ARG A 495 10.71 29.91 -1.82
C ARG A 495 12.13 29.53 -1.42
N GLU A 496 12.96 30.50 -1.00
CA GLU A 496 14.32 30.22 -0.50
C GLU A 496 14.32 29.42 0.83
N GLN A 497 13.37 29.70 1.73
CA GLN A 497 13.25 28.96 2.99
C GLN A 497 12.79 27.53 2.75
N MET A 498 11.84 27.36 1.82
CA MET A 498 11.33 26.05 1.41
C MET A 498 12.44 25.18 0.78
N ALA A 499 13.28 25.76 -0.09
CA ALA A 499 14.44 25.09 -0.66
C ALA A 499 15.44 24.64 0.41
N ALA A 500 15.78 25.54 1.34
CA ALA A 500 16.69 25.27 2.45
C ALA A 500 16.20 24.13 3.35
N MET A 501 14.91 24.09 3.66
CA MET A 501 14.31 23.01 4.46
C MET A 501 14.33 21.67 3.72
N ILE A 502 14.05 21.65 2.41
CA ILE A 502 14.07 20.41 1.61
C ILE A 502 15.48 19.84 1.50
N VAL A 503 16.50 20.69 1.27
CA VAL A 503 17.88 20.22 1.20
C VAL A 503 18.35 19.64 2.54
N ARG A 504 18.01 20.27 3.66
CA ARG A 504 18.33 19.72 4.99
C ARG A 504 17.60 18.40 5.27
N ALA A 505 16.35 18.27 4.80
CA ALA A 505 15.61 17.02 4.88
C ALA A 505 16.29 15.90 4.07
N LEU A 506 16.81 16.18 2.88
CA LEU A 506 17.62 15.24 2.11
C LEU A 506 18.91 14.87 2.82
N GLN A 507 19.63 15.85 3.37
CA GLN A 507 20.85 15.62 4.16
C GLN A 507 20.57 14.72 5.36
N TYR A 508 19.44 14.93 6.04
CA TYR A 508 19.03 14.12 7.18
C TYR A 508 18.80 12.65 6.81
N LYS A 509 18.16 12.36 5.67
CA LYS A 509 17.88 10.97 5.25
C LYS A 509 19.02 10.30 4.51
N ASN A 510 19.77 11.03 3.69
CA ASN A 510 20.74 10.46 2.77
C ASN A 510 21.90 11.44 2.49
N ALA A 511 22.67 11.79 3.52
CA ALA A 511 23.82 12.71 3.38
C ALA A 511 24.80 12.33 2.26
N LYS A 512 24.96 11.02 2.00
CA LYS A 512 25.86 10.48 0.96
C LYS A 512 25.37 10.73 -0.47
N SER A 513 24.06 10.83 -0.71
CA SER A 513 23.54 11.10 -2.06
C SER A 513 23.78 12.54 -2.53
N LEU A 514 24.28 13.40 -1.65
CA LEU A 514 24.63 14.79 -1.94
C LEU A 514 26.13 14.99 -2.14
N GLU A 515 26.95 13.95 -1.89
CA GLU A 515 28.39 13.96 -2.17
C GLU A 515 28.62 13.88 -3.69
N GLY A 516 29.48 14.75 -4.24
CA GLY A 516 29.75 14.85 -5.69
C GLY A 516 28.89 15.87 -6.45
N VAL A 517 27.96 16.54 -5.77
CA VAL A 517 27.07 17.54 -6.39
C VAL A 517 27.71 18.93 -6.51
N LYS A 518 29.02 19.06 -6.23
CA LYS A 518 29.72 20.35 -5.99
C LYS A 518 29.99 21.29 -7.16
N GLU A 519 29.69 20.94 -8.41
CA GLU A 519 29.73 21.93 -9.50
C GLU A 519 28.51 21.82 -10.41
N SER A 520 27.72 22.89 -10.48
CA SER A 520 26.84 23.22 -11.61
C SER A 520 26.45 24.69 -11.57
N ASN A 521 26.41 25.32 -12.74
CA ASN A 521 26.00 26.69 -12.93
C ASN A 521 24.50 26.75 -13.27
N VAL A 522 23.61 26.34 -12.37
CA VAL A 522 22.19 26.65 -12.57
C VAL A 522 22.00 28.13 -12.29
N VAL A 523 22.05 28.94 -13.34
CA VAL A 523 21.94 30.40 -13.23
C VAL A 523 20.48 30.81 -13.21
N PHE A 524 20.09 31.52 -12.16
CA PHE A 524 18.86 32.30 -12.13
C PHE A 524 19.19 33.78 -12.32
N ALA A 525 18.38 34.49 -13.10
CA ALA A 525 18.62 35.92 -13.37
C ALA A 525 18.55 36.79 -12.11
N ASP A 526 17.90 36.31 -11.05
CA ASP A 526 17.77 36.96 -9.74
C ASP A 526 18.60 36.27 -8.64
N ASP A 527 19.64 35.52 -9.00
CA ASP A 527 20.54 34.82 -8.06
C ASP A 527 21.14 35.75 -6.98
N SER A 528 21.41 37.01 -7.33
CA SER A 528 21.95 38.02 -6.40
C SER A 528 20.97 38.39 -5.27
N THR A 529 19.68 38.10 -5.44
CA THR A 529 18.63 38.38 -4.45
C THR A 529 18.38 37.22 -3.48
N ILE A 530 18.99 36.06 -3.73
CA ILE A 530 18.93 34.90 -2.83
C ILE A 530 19.73 35.21 -1.57
N ALA A 531 19.11 34.99 -0.41
CA ALA A 531 19.81 35.18 0.86
C ALA A 531 21.06 34.30 0.95
N SER A 532 22.13 34.82 1.56
CA SER A 532 23.41 34.11 1.71
C SER A 532 23.24 32.71 2.32
N TYR A 533 22.39 32.57 3.34
CA TYR A 533 22.15 31.30 4.02
C TYR A 533 21.45 30.23 3.16
N ALA A 534 20.80 30.62 2.05
CA ALA A 534 20.01 29.73 1.20
C ALA A 534 20.67 29.47 -0.16
N ARG A 535 21.73 30.19 -0.51
CA ARG A 535 22.33 30.15 -1.86
C ARG A 535 22.75 28.75 -2.27
N GLU A 536 23.49 28.06 -1.42
CA GLU A 536 23.94 26.69 -1.67
C GLU A 536 22.76 25.73 -1.76
N ASP A 537 21.80 25.84 -0.84
CA ASP A 537 20.61 24.99 -0.81
C ASP A 537 19.74 25.17 -2.08
N VAL A 538 19.55 26.40 -2.56
CA VAL A 538 18.79 26.69 -3.78
C VAL A 538 19.48 26.09 -5.01
N GLN A 539 20.80 26.28 -5.12
CA GLN A 539 21.59 25.73 -6.22
C GLN A 539 21.55 24.20 -6.23
N LEU A 540 21.70 23.58 -5.06
CA LEU A 540 21.60 22.13 -4.90
C LEU A 540 20.21 21.61 -5.27
N ALA A 541 19.14 22.23 -4.75
CA ALA A 541 17.77 21.84 -5.08
C ALA A 541 17.45 22.02 -6.58
N ALA A 542 18.00 23.04 -7.22
CA ALA A 542 17.86 23.23 -8.66
C ALA A 542 18.59 22.15 -9.46
N LYS A 543 19.81 21.78 -9.06
CA LYS A 543 20.58 20.70 -9.69
C LYS A 543 19.88 19.35 -9.58
N LEU A 544 19.28 19.07 -8.43
CA LEU A 544 18.49 17.87 -8.17
C LEU A 544 17.12 17.88 -8.85
N LYS A 545 16.80 18.91 -9.65
CA LYS A 545 15.50 19.12 -10.32
C LYS A 545 14.29 19.18 -9.37
N ILE A 546 14.55 19.48 -8.10
CA ILE A 546 13.50 19.80 -7.13
C ILE A 546 12.92 21.18 -7.46
N ILE A 547 13.75 22.09 -7.96
CA ILE A 547 13.36 23.47 -8.32
C ILE A 547 13.66 23.74 -9.79
N ASP A 548 12.63 24.12 -10.55
CA ASP A 548 12.77 24.46 -11.97
C ASP A 548 12.90 25.96 -12.22
N GLY A 549 12.54 26.81 -11.26
CA GLY A 549 12.41 28.26 -11.48
C GLY A 549 11.19 28.61 -12.35
N LYS A 550 11.02 29.89 -12.64
CA LYS A 550 9.90 30.44 -13.41
C LYS A 550 10.46 31.23 -14.58
N MET A 551 9.77 31.23 -15.72
CA MET A 551 10.11 32.13 -16.83
C MET A 551 9.45 33.49 -16.57
N LYS A 552 10.24 34.56 -16.50
CA LYS A 552 9.79 35.94 -16.37
C LYS A 552 10.57 36.78 -17.36
N ASN A 553 9.87 37.45 -18.28
CA ASN A 553 10.47 38.29 -19.34
C ASN A 553 11.56 37.55 -20.15
N GLY A 554 11.33 36.26 -20.48
CA GLY A 554 12.29 35.45 -21.23
C GLY A 554 13.49 34.95 -20.42
N GLN A 555 13.59 35.28 -19.13
CA GLN A 555 14.66 34.82 -18.24
C GLN A 555 14.13 33.83 -17.21
N ARG A 556 14.98 32.87 -16.83
CA ARG A 556 14.70 31.94 -15.74
C ARG A 556 15.00 32.65 -14.41
N VAL A 557 13.99 32.83 -13.57
CA VAL A 557 14.09 33.43 -12.24
C VAL A 557 13.70 32.43 -11.16
N PHE A 558 14.32 32.53 -9.99
CA PHE A 558 13.97 31.71 -8.84
C PHE A 558 12.83 32.32 -8.02
N ASP A 559 12.78 33.65 -7.91
CA ASP A 559 11.89 34.42 -7.04
C ASP A 559 12.05 34.03 -5.55
N PRO A 560 13.22 34.30 -4.92
CA PRO A 560 13.54 33.75 -3.60
C PRO A 560 12.60 34.22 -2.49
N LYS A 561 12.13 35.46 -2.55
CA LYS A 561 11.25 36.06 -1.52
C LYS A 561 9.76 35.81 -1.78
N GLY A 562 9.41 35.32 -2.98
CA GLY A 562 8.04 34.93 -3.32
C GLY A 562 7.47 33.92 -2.32
N LYS A 563 6.18 34.05 -2.04
CA LYS A 563 5.46 33.15 -1.12
C LYS A 563 5.08 31.86 -1.84
N ALA A 564 5.48 30.73 -1.27
CA ALA A 564 5.23 29.43 -1.88
C ALA A 564 3.74 29.09 -1.88
N THR A 565 3.26 28.52 -2.98
CA THR A 565 1.92 27.95 -3.05
C THR A 565 1.89 26.49 -2.61
N ARG A 566 0.72 25.96 -2.29
CA ARG A 566 0.51 24.55 -1.96
C ARG A 566 0.91 23.61 -3.11
N ALA A 567 0.68 24.03 -4.35
CA ALA A 567 1.14 23.30 -5.54
C ALA A 567 2.68 23.26 -5.65
N GLU A 568 3.36 24.39 -5.43
CA GLU A 568 4.82 24.45 -5.42
C GLU A 568 5.42 23.58 -4.30
N ALA A 569 4.83 23.66 -3.10
CA ALA A 569 5.24 22.83 -1.96
C ALA A 569 5.05 21.33 -2.24
N ALA A 570 3.92 20.94 -2.84
CA ALA A 570 3.67 19.56 -3.24
C ALA A 570 4.69 19.06 -4.26
N LYS A 571 5.02 19.84 -5.30
CA LYS A 571 6.04 19.45 -6.28
C LYS A 571 7.40 19.24 -5.63
N MET A 572 7.85 20.18 -4.81
CA MET A 572 9.16 20.09 -4.16
C MET A 572 9.22 18.92 -3.16
N LEU A 573 8.14 18.69 -2.40
CA LEU A 573 8.04 17.58 -1.48
C LEU A 573 8.02 16.22 -2.21
N TYR A 574 7.31 16.12 -3.33
CA TYR A 574 7.29 14.92 -4.16
C TYR A 574 8.70 14.57 -4.63
N GLU A 575 9.41 15.52 -5.25
CA GLU A 575 10.77 15.29 -5.76
C GLU A 575 11.74 14.90 -4.64
N MET A 576 11.62 15.52 -3.47
CA MET A 576 12.38 15.11 -2.29
C MET A 576 12.10 13.64 -1.93
N THR A 577 10.83 13.23 -1.83
CA THR A 577 10.48 11.85 -1.48
C THR A 577 10.95 10.85 -2.53
N ARG A 578 10.92 11.22 -3.82
CA ARG A 578 11.44 10.38 -4.92
C ARG A 578 12.93 10.12 -4.73
N LEU A 579 13.71 11.18 -4.50
CA LEU A 579 15.17 11.09 -4.29
C LEU A 579 15.58 10.34 -3.02
N ILE A 580 14.72 10.32 -1.98
CA ILE A 580 14.97 9.53 -0.76
C ILE A 580 14.74 8.03 -1.00
N ASN A 581 13.83 7.71 -1.93
CA ASN A 581 13.36 6.35 -2.18
C ASN A 581 14.08 5.63 -3.33
N GLU A 582 14.78 6.37 -4.19
CA GLU A 582 15.73 5.84 -5.18
C GLU A 582 16.94 5.20 -4.49
#